data_AF-A0A928JK74-F1
#
_entry.id   AF-A0A928JK74-F1
#
_cell.length_a   1.000
_cell.length_b   1.000
_cell.length_c   1.000
_cell.angle_alpha   90.00
_cell.angle_beta   90.00
_cell.angle_gamma   90.00
#
_symmetry.space_group_name_H-M   'P 1'
#
loop_
_entity.id
_entity.type
_entity.pdbx_description
1 polymer ?
#
loop_
_entity_poly.entity_id
_entity_poly.type
_entity_poly.pdbx_seq_one_letter_code
_entity_poly.pdbx_strand_id
1 'polypeptide(L)'
;MFFDNTVEVQGNDIVTVIRKGAGNSRLTLERGRRHQCHYSTMFGDLMVGVFANLIENNLTEKGGTIQASYTLDFNAGLVSKNEIHIKVTEKEVN
;
A
#
# COMPACT_ATOMS: atom_id res chain seq x y z
N MET A 1 -6.78 19.88 -8.13
CA MET A 1 -6.52 19.27 -6.81
C MET A 1 -5.65 18.06 -7.08
N PHE A 2 -4.37 18.11 -6.75
CA PHE A 2 -3.46 16.96 -6.91
C PHE A 2 -3.54 16.12 -5.64
N PHE A 3 -3.77 14.81 -5.79
CA PHE A 3 -3.66 13.86 -4.69
C PHE A 3 -2.20 13.41 -4.64
N ASP A 4 -1.44 13.92 -3.68
CA ASP A 4 -0.06 13.51 -3.45
C ASP A 4 -0.07 12.13 -2.78
N ASN A 5 -0.12 11.09 -3.61
CA ASN A 5 0.12 9.73 -3.16
C ASN A 5 1.63 9.46 -3.20
N THR A 6 2.16 8.93 -2.11
CA THR A 6 3.57 8.53 -2.01
C THR A 6 3.62 7.02 -1.78
N VAL A 7 4.47 6.34 -2.54
CA VAL A 7 4.78 4.92 -2.34
C VAL A 7 6.24 4.81 -1.94
N GLU A 8 6.50 4.33 -0.73
CA GLU A 8 7.83 4.07 -0.20
C GLU A 8 8.09 2.56 -0.27
N VAL A 9 9.21 2.14 -0.84
CA VAL A 9 9.56 0.71 -0.97
C VAL A 9 10.92 0.47 -0.33
N GLN A 10 11.00 -0.56 0.52
CA GLN A 10 12.24 -1.01 1.16
C GLN A 10 12.47 -2.49 0.81
N GLY A 11 13.35 -2.72 -0.16
CA GLY A 11 13.67 -4.06 -0.65
C GLY A 11 12.44 -4.83 -1.13
N ASN A 12 12.33 -6.09 -0.72
CA ASN A 12 11.19 -6.99 -0.97
C ASN A 12 10.35 -7.23 0.30
N ASP A 13 10.54 -6.43 1.34
CA ASP A 13 9.97 -6.72 2.66
C ASP A 13 8.92 -5.70 3.09
N ILE A 14 9.05 -4.43 2.68
CA ILE A 14 8.14 -3.36 3.11
C ILE A 14 7.73 -2.47 1.94
N VAL A 15 6.42 -2.26 1.80
CA VAL A 15 5.83 -1.24 0.94
C VAL A 15 4.91 -0.38 1.80
N THR A 16 5.11 0.94 1.79
CA THR A 16 4.19 1.88 2.41
C THR A 16 3.47 2.69 1.36
N VAL A 17 2.14 2.70 1.42
CA VAL A 17 1.30 3.58 0.60
C VAL A 17 0.74 4.69 1.48
N ILE A 18 1.10 5.93 1.17
CA ILE A 18 0.61 7.13 1.84
C ILE A 18 -0.32 7.84 0.87
N ARG A 19 -1.60 7.98 1.23
CA ARG A 19 -2.57 8.76 0.46
C ARG A 19 -2.83 10.07 1.18
N LYS A 20 -2.74 11.19 0.48
CA LYS A 20 -3.09 12.53 0.99
C LYS A 20 -4.38 13.04 0.32
N GLY A 21 -5.28 13.66 1.09
CA GLY A 21 -6.54 14.24 0.64
C GLY A 21 -7.76 13.71 1.41
N ALA A 22 -8.90 13.58 0.72
CA ALA A 22 -10.20 13.19 1.30
C ALA A 22 -10.24 11.75 1.89
N GLY A 23 -9.17 10.97 1.75
CA GLY A 23 -9.03 9.61 2.28
C GLY A 23 -7.62 9.36 2.81
N ASN A 24 -7.14 10.28 3.67
CA ASN A 24 -5.81 10.20 4.27
C ASN A 24 -5.57 8.81 4.88
N SER A 25 -4.47 8.16 4.50
CA SER A 25 -4.13 6.86 5.09
C SER A 25 -2.66 6.56 4.90
N ARG A 26 -2.10 5.78 5.83
CA ARG A 26 -0.77 5.20 5.73
C ARG A 26 -0.90 3.69 5.88
N LEU A 27 -0.82 2.99 4.76
CA LEU A 27 -0.88 1.53 4.70
C LEU A 27 0.54 0.98 4.67
N THR A 28 0.99 0.37 5.77
CA THR A 28 2.31 -0.28 5.83
C THR A 28 2.13 -1.78 5.60
N LEU A 29 2.60 -2.26 4.45
CA LEU A 29 2.64 -3.66 4.07
C LEU A 29 4.02 -4.19 4.41
N GLU A 30 4.14 -5.04 5.42
CA GLU A 30 5.38 -5.73 5.77
C GLU A 30 5.15 -7.23 5.67
N ARG A 31 5.99 -7.89 4.86
CA ARG A 31 5.86 -9.31 4.58
C ARG A 31 5.99 -10.12 5.88
N GLY A 32 4.99 -10.93 6.18
CA GLY A 32 4.98 -11.80 7.36
C GLY A 32 4.74 -11.08 8.69
N ARG A 33 4.42 -9.78 8.69
CA ARG A 33 4.12 -9.02 9.91
C ARG A 33 2.78 -8.29 9.81
N ARG A 34 2.01 -8.36 10.88
CA ARG A 34 0.75 -7.62 11.00
C ARG A 34 1.00 -6.23 11.59
N HIS A 35 0.44 -5.21 10.95
CA HIS A 35 0.39 -3.83 11.42
C HIS A 35 -1.05 -3.40 11.71
N GLN A 36 -1.22 -2.45 12.64
CA GLN A 36 -2.46 -1.69 12.76
C GLN A 36 -2.28 -0.36 12.04
N CYS A 37 -3.20 -0.04 11.13
CA CYS A 37 -3.13 1.17 10.33
C CYS A 37 -4.42 1.97 10.46
N HIS A 38 -4.29 3.30 10.43
CA HIS A 38 -5.42 4.21 10.27
C HIS A 38 -5.87 4.23 8.81
N TYR A 39 -7.15 3.94 8.60
CA TYR A 39 -7.80 3.93 7.30
C TYR A 39 -8.96 4.94 7.33
N SER A 40 -8.72 6.16 6.88
CA SER A 40 -9.78 7.16 6.78
C SER A 40 -10.67 6.88 5.58
N THR A 41 -11.96 6.82 5.85
CA THR A 41 -13.03 6.78 4.84
C THR A 41 -13.81 8.09 4.88
N MET A 42 -14.69 8.32 3.90
CA MET A 42 -15.63 9.45 3.95
C MET A 42 -16.59 9.41 5.15
N PHE A 43 -16.66 8.28 5.88
CA PHE A 43 -17.53 8.07 7.03
C PHE A 43 -16.78 8.09 8.36
N GLY A 44 -15.47 8.39 8.35
CA GLY A 44 -14.62 8.45 9.54
C GLY A 44 -13.42 7.51 9.49
N ASP A 45 -12.65 7.53 10.57
CA ASP A 45 -11.41 6.78 10.72
C ASP A 45 -11.67 5.36 11.23
N LEU A 46 -11.11 4.37 10.54
CA LEU A 46 -11.13 2.98 10.96
C LEU A 46 -9.72 2.51 11.31
N MET A 47 -9.57 1.80 12.43
CA MET A 47 -8.33 1.07 12.72
C MET A 47 -8.45 -0.32 12.10
N VAL A 48 -7.60 -0.63 11.13
CA VAL A 48 -7.58 -1.94 10.45
C VAL A 48 -6.28 -2.67 10.74
N GLY A 49 -6.38 -3.99 10.90
CA GLY A 49 -5.23 -4.87 10.82
C GLY A 49 -4.85 -5.12 9.37
N VAL A 50 -3.55 -5.14 9.10
CA VAL A 50 -2.98 -5.30 7.76
C VAL A 50 -1.87 -6.33 7.84
N PHE A 51 -1.94 -7.36 7.01
CA PHE A 51 -0.91 -8.40 6.95
C PHE A 51 -0.57 -8.70 5.50
N ALA A 52 0.69 -8.53 5.13
CA ALA A 52 1.16 -8.84 3.78
C ALA A 52 1.76 -10.25 3.72
N ASN A 53 1.28 -11.06 2.78
CA ASN A 53 1.80 -12.41 2.55
C ASN A 53 2.84 -12.46 1.41
N LEU A 54 2.78 -11.51 0.48
CA LEU A 54 3.70 -11.40 -0.64
C LEU A 54 4.05 -9.93 -0.88
N ILE A 55 5.34 -9.66 -1.10
CA ILE A 55 5.83 -8.41 -1.66
C ILE A 55 6.94 -8.79 -2.65
N GLU A 56 6.80 -8.34 -3.89
CA GLU A 56 7.79 -8.49 -4.96
C GLU A 56 8.10 -7.12 -5.55
N ASN A 57 9.36 -6.74 -5.51
CA ASN A 57 9.85 -5.47 -6.01
C ASN A 57 10.88 -5.72 -7.11
N ASN A 58 10.51 -5.35 -8.33
CA ASN A 58 11.34 -5.43 -9.53
C ASN A 58 11.67 -4.04 -10.09
N LEU A 59 11.70 -3.01 -9.23
CA LEU A 59 12.10 -1.66 -9.64
C LEU A 59 13.58 -1.59 -10.02
N THR A 60 13.84 -0.85 -11.08
CA THR A 60 15.16 -0.50 -11.60
C THR A 60 15.19 1.00 -11.90
N GLU A 61 16.35 1.52 -12.30
CA GLU A 61 16.49 2.92 -12.74
C GLU A 61 15.60 3.25 -13.96
N LYS A 62 15.19 2.24 -14.74
CA LYS A 62 14.35 2.39 -15.94
C LYS A 62 12.86 2.14 -15.66
N GLY A 63 12.46 2.13 -14.39
CA GLY A 63 11.13 1.72 -13.95
C GLY A 63 11.05 0.25 -13.57
N GLY A 64 9.86 -0.35 -13.65
CA GLY A 64 9.62 -1.73 -13.23
C GLY A 64 8.26 -1.91 -12.57
N THR A 65 8.15 -2.94 -11.72
CA THR A 65 6.89 -3.28 -11.04
C THR A 65 7.07 -3.53 -9.55
N ILE A 66 6.01 -3.28 -8.80
CA ILE A 66 5.86 -3.71 -7.41
C ILE A 66 4.53 -4.48 -7.33
N GLN A 67 4.55 -5.66 -6.74
CA GLN A 67 3.36 -6.43 -6.42
C GLN A 67 3.31 -6.66 -4.90
N ALA A 68 2.13 -6.52 -4.32
CA ALA A 68 1.90 -6.86 -2.92
C ALA A 68 0.52 -7.51 -2.73
N SER A 69 0.49 -8.66 -2.07
CA SER A 69 -0.75 -9.31 -1.63
C SER A 69 -0.87 -9.16 -0.11
N TYR A 70 -2.06 -8.79 0.36
CA TYR A 70 -2.30 -8.55 1.77
C TYR A 70 -3.75 -8.76 2.18
N THR A 71 -3.97 -8.97 3.47
CA THR A 71 -5.30 -9.03 4.08
C THR A 71 -5.58 -7.79 4.91
N LEU A 72 -6.84 -7.38 4.94
CA LEU A 72 -7.37 -6.42 5.90
C LEU A 72 -8.28 -7.15 6.88
N ASP A 73 -8.12 -6.85 8.17
CA ASP A 73 -8.97 -7.35 9.23
C ASP A 73 -9.48 -6.20 10.13
N PHE A 74 -10.68 -6.39 10.68
CA PHE A 74 -11.28 -5.48 11.66
C PHE A 74 -11.82 -6.32 12.81
N ASN A 75 -11.46 -5.98 14.05
CA ASN A 75 -11.77 -6.77 15.25
C ASN A 75 -11.42 -8.26 15.09
N ALA A 76 -10.26 -8.57 14.48
CA ALA A 76 -9.78 -9.92 14.16
C ALA A 76 -10.65 -10.73 13.17
N GLY A 77 -11.71 -10.13 12.62
CA GLY A 77 -12.45 -10.68 11.49
C GLY A 77 -11.79 -10.30 10.18
N LEU A 78 -11.52 -11.28 9.31
CA LEU A 78 -11.06 -11.03 7.95
C LEU A 78 -12.12 -10.20 7.20
N VAL A 79 -11.73 -9.02 6.74
CA VAL A 79 -12.59 -8.13 5.96
C VAL A 79 -12.36 -8.35 4.47
N SER A 80 -11.10 -8.38 4.05
CA SER A 80 -10.76 -8.57 2.63
C SER A 80 -9.36 -9.13 2.40
N LYS A 81 -9.18 -9.70 1.22
CA LYS A 81 -7.89 -10.03 0.62
C LYS A 81 -7.71 -9.12 -0.60
N ASN A 82 -6.57 -8.45 -0.68
CA ASN A 82 -6.31 -7.46 -1.71
C ASN A 82 -4.96 -7.71 -2.34
N GLU A 83 -4.83 -7.21 -3.57
CA GLU A 83 -3.57 -7.19 -4.29
C GLU A 83 -3.37 -5.79 -4.86
N ILE A 84 -2.14 -5.30 -4.76
CA ILE A 84 -1.72 -4.06 -5.41
C ILE A 84 -0.64 -4.43 -6.43
N HIS A 85 -0.81 -3.93 -7.65
CA HIS A 85 0.20 -3.96 -8.70
C HIS A 85 0.51 -2.52 -9.12
N ILE A 86 1.75 -2.10 -8.96
CA ILE A 86 2.23 -0.77 -9.36
C ILE A 86 3.22 -0.98 -10.50
N LYS A 87 3.00 -0.28 -11.61
CA LYS A 87 3.93 -0.21 -12.73
C LYS A 87 4.52 1.20 -12.81
N VAL A 88 5.83 1.28 -12.84
CA VAL A 88 6.58 2.53 -13.01
C VAL A 88 7.21 2.52 -14.39
N THR A 89 6.96 3.58 -15.16
CA THR A 89 7.58 3.83 -16.46
C THR A 89 8.16 5.23 -16.45
N GLU A 90 9.21 5.45 -17.24
CA GLU A 90 9.72 6.81 -17.48
C GLU A 90 8.58 7.70 -17.99
N LYS A 91 8.62 8.96 -17.58
CA LYS A 91 7.67 9.96 -18.06
C LYS A 91 8.03 10.26 -19.51
N GLU A 92 7.12 9.98 -20.43
CA GLU A 92 7.25 10.47 -21.80
C GLU A 92 7.25 11.99 -21.78
N VAL A 93 8.31 12.60 -22.30
CA VAL A 93 8.41 14.05 -22.51
C VAL A 93 7.98 14.32 -23.94
N ASN A 94 6.73 14.76 -24.12
CA ASN A 94 6.25 15.38 -25.36
C ASN A 94 6.33 16.90 -25.25
#